data_AF-A0A661WFK9-F1
#
_entry.id   AF-A0A661WFK9-F1
#
_cell.length_a   1.000
_cell.length_b   1.000
_cell.length_c   1.000
_cell.angle_alpha   90.00
_cell.angle_beta   90.00
_cell.angle_gamma   90.00
#
_symmetry.space_group_name_H-M   'P 1'
#
loop_
_entity.id
_entity.type
_entity.pdbx_description
1 polymer ?
#
loop_
_entity_poly.entity_id
_entity_poly.type
_entity_poly.pdbx_seq_one_letter_code
_entity_poly.pdbx_strand_id
1 'polypeptide(L)' 'MDRYLVTGTAGFIASVVSQKLLESGAEIVGIDNMNDAYDVRMKEYRLEKLREN' A
#
# COMPACT_ATOMS: atom_id res chain seq x y z
N MET A 1 -5.55 -18.26 -5.46
CA MET A 1 -5.54 -16.94 -4.81
C MET A 1 -4.12 -16.45 -4.89
N ASP A 2 -3.88 -15.40 -5.66
CA ASP A 2 -2.53 -14.91 -5.93
C ASP A 2 -2.04 -14.07 -4.75
N ARG A 3 -0.74 -14.15 -4.45
CA ARG A 3 -0.11 -13.44 -3.34
C ARG A 3 1.03 -12.56 -3.86
N TYR A 4 0.99 -11.28 -3.55
CA TYR A 4 1.95 -10.28 -4.03
C TYR A 4 2.76 -9.68 -2.88
N LEU A 5 4.07 -9.52 -3.09
CA LEU A 5 4.91 -8.64 -2.28
C LEU A 5 4.94 -7.27 -2.93
N VAL A 6 4.50 -6.23 -2.22
CA VAL A 6 4.54 -4.85 -2.70
C VAL A 6 5.49 -4.06 -1.83
N THR A 7 6.49 -3.42 -2.44
CA THR A 7 7.42 -2.52 -1.76
C THR A 7 7.03 -1.07 -1.97
N GLY A 8 7.28 -0.21 -0.99
CA GLY A 8 6.86 1.18 -1.00
C GLY A 8 5.34 1.32 -0.93
N THR A 9 4.65 0.40 -0.24
CA THR A 9 3.18 0.26 -0.26
C THR A 9 2.41 1.53 0.13
N ALA A 10 2.99 2.39 0.97
CA ALA A 10 2.39 3.67 1.36
C ALA A 10 2.75 4.82 0.40
N GLY A 11 3.56 4.54 -0.63
CA GLY A 11 3.93 5.46 -1.71
C GLY A 11 2.78 5.70 -2.69
N PHE A 12 2.95 6.72 -3.54
CA PHE A 12 1.89 7.19 -4.44
C PHE A 12 1.39 6.13 -5.44
N ILE A 13 2.30 5.43 -6.11
CA ILE A 13 1.95 4.42 -7.13
C ILE A 13 1.51 3.12 -6.46
N ALA A 14 2.33 2.64 -5.53
CA ALA A 14 2.13 1.34 -4.91
C ALA A 14 0.87 1.27 -4.03
N SER A 15 0.40 2.39 -3.45
CA SER A 15 -0.88 2.38 -2.73
C SER A 15 -2.06 2.11 -3.67
N VAL A 16 -2.06 2.70 -4.87
CA VAL A 16 -3.13 2.49 -5.87
C VAL A 16 -3.06 1.07 -6.46
N VAL A 17 -1.86 0.57 -6.72
CA VAL A 17 -1.66 -0.81 -7.19
C VAL A 17 -2.13 -1.81 -6.13
N SER A 18 -1.76 -1.60 -4.87
CA SER A 18 -2.16 -2.47 -3.76
C SER A 18 -3.67 -2.52 -3.59
N GLN A 19 -4.33 -1.36 -3.67
CA GLN A 19 -5.79 -1.29 -3.63
C GLN A 19 -6.43 -2.13 -4.76
N LYS A 20 -5.94 -1.99 -6.00
CA LYS A 20 -6.46 -2.76 -7.14
C LYS A 20 -6.24 -4.27 -7.00
N LEU A 21 -5.11 -4.68 -6.42
CA LEU A 21 -4.83 -6.10 -6.15
C LEU A 21 -5.80 -6.64 -5.10
N LEU A 22 -6.00 -5.92 -3.99
CA LEU A 22 -6.98 -6.28 -2.96
C LEU A 22 -8.40 -6.37 -3.53
N GLU A 23 -8.84 -5.37 -4.31
CA GLU A 23 -10.15 -5.35 -4.98
C GLU A 23 -10.34 -6.55 -5.94
N SER A 24 -9.26 -7.09 -6.51
CA SER A 24 -9.30 -8.29 -7.36
C SER A 24 -9.37 -9.61 -6.60
N GLY A 25 -9.35 -9.57 -5.25
CA GLY A 25 -9.34 -10.74 -4.38
C GLY A 25 -7.95 -11.36 -4.18
N ALA A 26 -6.88 -10.64 -4.51
CA ALA A 26 -5.52 -11.07 -4.22
C ALA A 26 -5.13 -10.75 -2.78
N GLU A 27 -4.15 -11.48 -2.26
CA GLU A 27 -3.53 -11.18 -0.99
C GLU A 27 -2.24 -10.37 -1.20
N ILE A 28 -1.97 -9.39 -0.33
CA ILE A 28 -0.74 -8.60 -0.41
C ILE A 28 0.04 -8.65 0.90
N VAL A 29 1.36 -8.67 0.78
CA VAL A 29 2.30 -8.33 1.86
C VAL A 29 2.95 -7.01 1.48
N GLY A 30 2.64 -5.94 2.22
CA GLY A 30 3.15 -4.60 1.95
C GLY A 30 4.33 -4.23 2.85
N ILE A 31 5.37 -3.64 2.28
CA ILE A 31 6.53 -3.11 3.03
C ILE A 31 6.77 -1.65 2.62
N ASP A 32 6.83 -0.74 3.59
CA ASP A 32 7.26 0.64 3.40
C ASP A 32 8.12 1.06 4.60
N ASN A 33 9.16 1.85 4.36
CA ASN A 33 10.04 2.33 5.43
C ASN A 33 9.54 3.60 6.12
N MET A 34 8.41 4.17 5.67
CA MET A 34 7.81 5.39 6.20
C MET A 34 8.78 6.57 6.29
N ASN A 35 9.76 6.64 5.38
CA ASN A 35 10.69 7.77 5.31
C ASN A 35 10.00 9.08 4.93
N ASP A 36 10.72 10.19 5.14
CA ASP A 36 10.32 11.58 4.93
C ASP A 36 10.54 12.10 3.50
N ALA A 37 10.83 11.21 2.54
CA ALA A 37 10.87 11.56 1.12
C ALA A 37 9.53 12.15 0.62
N TYR A 38 8.44 11.84 1.32
CA TYR A 38 7.17 12.54 1.31
C TYR A 38 6.78 12.87 2.75
N ASP A 39 5.85 13.80 2.92
CA ASP A 39 5.19 14.01 4.20
C ASP A 39 4.63 12.68 4.73
N VAL A 40 5.09 12.28 5.92
CA VAL A 40 4.70 11.01 6.56
C VAL A 40 3.18 10.92 6.71
N ARG A 41 2.49 12.04 6.92
CA ARG A 41 1.02 12.09 7.03
C ARG A 41 0.33 11.61 5.75
N MET A 42 0.92 11.87 4.57
CA MET A 42 0.38 11.35 3.31
C MET A 42 0.58 9.84 3.19
N LYS A 43 1.68 9.30 3.72
CA LYS A 43 1.91 7.85 3.76
C LYS A 43 0.96 7.17 4.73
N GLU A 44 0.76 7.73 5.92
CA GLU A 44 -0.19 7.24 6.92
C GLU A 44 -1.61 7.19 6.35
N TYR A 45 -2.08 8.28 5.74
CA TYR A 45 -3.38 8.33 5.09
C TYR A 45 -3.59 7.22 4.03
N ARG A 46 -2.56 6.96 3.20
CA ARG A 46 -2.63 5.89 2.19
C ARG A 46 -2.61 4.50 2.82
N LEU A 47 -1.83 4.32 3.88
CA LEU A 47 -1.75 3.05 4.60
C LEU A 47 -3.07 2.72 5.31
N GLU A 48 -3.73 3.71 5.92
CA GLU A 48 -5.04 3.55 6.53
C GLU A 48 -6.08 3.07 5.52
N LYS A 49 -6.15 3.71 4.35
CA LYS A 49 -7.03 3.27 3.25
C LYS A 49 -6.83 1.81 2.82
N LEU A 50 -5.60 1.32 2.86
CA LEU A 50 -5.31 -0.08 2.51
C LEU A 50 -5.70 -1.07 3.61
N ARG A 51 -5.86 -0.62 4.86
CA ARG A 51 -6.27 -1.45 6.00
C ARG A 51 -7.79 -1.52 6.17
N GLU A 52 -8.53 -0.61 5.55
CA GLU A 52 -10.01 -0.58 5.56
C GLU A 52 -10.64 -1.56 4.54
N ASN A 53 -9.83 -2.17 3.66
CA ASN A 53 -10.25 -3.18 2.68
C ASN A 53 -9.92 -4.60 3.17
#